data_AF-A0A0J9XV85-F1
#
_entry.id   AF-A0A0J9XV85-F1
#
_cell.length_a   1.000
_cell.length_b   1.000
_cell.length_c   1.000
_cell.angle_alpha   90.00
_cell.angle_beta   90.00
_cell.angle_gamma   90.00
#
_symmetry.space_group_name_H-M   'P 1'
#
loop_
_entity.id
_entity.type
_entity.pdbx_description
1 polymer ?
#
loop_
_entity_poly.entity_id
_entity_poly.type
_entity_poly.pdbx_seq_one_letter_code
_entity_poly.pdbx_strand_id
1 'polypeptide(L)'
;MCWWRNVLINFVFLFASLNAYREDCFINVGGYVCCDMDMVKVMQNVMEEDDNLLNVAKKIQDDAWWRNAKFETVVAYDDFAYKTLFKAGKACKVSRNGMQAIN
;
A
#
# COMPACT_ATOMS: atom_id res chain seq x y z
N MET A 1 10.96 47.54 1.55
CA MET A 1 11.84 46.36 1.72
C MET A 1 10.99 45.10 1.97
N CYS A 2 10.30 44.55 0.97
CA CYS A 2 9.42 43.37 1.19
C CYS A 2 9.59 42.22 0.18
N TRP A 3 10.51 42.35 -0.78
CA TRP A 3 10.64 41.35 -1.87
C TRP A 3 11.34 40.05 -1.42
N TRP A 4 12.15 40.08 -0.37
CA TRP A 4 12.91 38.92 0.10
C TRP A 4 12.04 37.93 0.89
N ARG A 5 10.95 38.41 1.50
CA ARG A 5 10.07 37.59 2.35
C ARG A 5 9.22 36.61 1.53
N ASN A 6 8.83 36.97 0.31
CA ASN A 6 8.11 36.07 -0.60
C ASN A 6 9.01 34.98 -1.21
N VAL A 7 10.31 35.25 -1.38
CA VAL A 7 11.28 34.27 -1.90
C VAL A 7 11.52 33.17 -0.87
N LEU A 8 11.71 33.53 0.40
CA LEU A 8 11.92 32.56 1.49
C LEU A 8 10.70 31.65 1.70
N ILE A 9 9.48 32.19 1.63
CA ILE A 9 8.26 31.40 1.81
C ILE A 9 8.10 30.38 0.68
N ASN A 10 8.30 30.78 -0.59
CA ASN A 10 8.21 29.85 -1.71
C ASN A 10 9.27 28.74 -1.64
N PHE A 11 10.48 29.05 -1.15
CA PHE A 11 11.53 28.05 -0.95
C PHE A 11 11.15 27.02 0.13
N VAL A 12 10.60 27.46 1.26
CA VAL A 12 10.16 26.55 2.35
C VAL A 12 9.05 25.60 1.86
N PHE A 13 8.08 26.09 1.07
CA PHE A 13 7.03 25.24 0.51
C PHE A 13 7.57 24.22 -0.51
N LEU A 14 8.52 24.61 -1.37
CA LEU A 14 9.19 23.70 -2.30
C LEU A 14 9.97 22.58 -1.57
N PHE A 15 10.72 22.93 -0.52
CA PHE A 15 11.45 21.93 0.27
C PHE A 15 10.53 21.01 1.08
N ALA A 16 9.41 21.51 1.60
CA ALA A 16 8.42 20.67 2.27
C ALA A 16 7.77 19.67 1.29
N SER A 17 7.47 20.10 0.06
CA SER A 17 6.87 19.22 -0.96
C SER A 17 7.83 18.13 -1.46
N LEU A 18 9.15 18.41 -1.51
CA LEU A 18 10.16 17.44 -1.94
C LEU A 18 10.43 16.35 -0.89
N ASN A 19 10.26 16.65 0.40
CA ASN A 19 10.47 15.67 1.48
C ASN A 19 9.23 14.83 1.81
N ALA A 20 8.05 15.21 1.34
CA ALA A 20 6.80 14.47 1.57
C ALA A 20 6.62 13.24 0.66
N TYR A 21 7.52 13.01 -0.31
CA TYR A 21 7.42 11.93 -1.30
C TYR A 21 8.51 10.86 -1.16
N ARG A 22 8.97 10.57 0.06
CA ARG A 22 9.73 9.35 0.33
C ARG A 22 8.78 8.37 1.04
N GLU A 23 8.11 7.54 0.25
CA GLU A 23 7.41 6.36 0.77
C GLU A 23 8.50 5.43 1.32
N ASP A 24 8.71 5.39 2.64
CA ASP A 24 9.67 4.50 3.29
C ASP A 24 9.18 3.04 3.13
N CYS A 25 9.51 2.44 1.99
CA CYS A 25 9.19 1.06 1.71
C CYS A 25 10.03 0.13 2.61
N PHE A 26 9.43 -1.00 2.98
CA PHE A 26 10.04 -2.04 3.80
C PHE A 26 9.87 -3.40 3.13
N ILE A 27 10.68 -4.37 3.55
CA ILE A 27 10.52 -5.77 3.14
C ILE A 27 9.68 -6.45 4.21
N ASN A 28 8.54 -7.01 3.82
CA ASN A 28 7.69 -7.76 4.76
C ASN A 28 8.26 -9.16 5.06
N VAL A 29 7.62 -9.89 5.97
CA VAL A 29 8.04 -11.25 6.37
C VAL A 29 8.07 -12.24 5.18
N GLY A 30 7.27 -12.00 4.14
CA GLY A 30 7.25 -12.79 2.91
C GLY A 30 8.34 -12.45 1.90
N GLY A 31 9.19 -11.46 2.19
CA GLY A 31 10.25 -11.01 1.27
C GLY A 31 9.78 -10.05 0.17
N TYR A 32 8.57 -9.50 0.27
CA TYR A 32 8.03 -8.55 -0.70
C TYR A 32 8.27 -7.11 -0.26
N VAL A 33 8.59 -6.23 -1.22
CA VAL A 33 8.73 -4.80 -0.99
C VAL A 33 7.34 -4.18 -0.91
N CYS A 34 7.05 -3.52 0.22
CA CYS A 34 5.77 -2.90 0.51
C CYS A 34 5.99 -1.46 0.97
N CYS A 35 5.18 -0.54 0.46
CA CYS A 35 5.30 0.89 0.76
C CYS A 35 4.14 1.44 1.60
N ASP A 36 3.18 0.57 1.96
CA ASP A 36 2.04 0.90 2.82
C ASP A 36 1.90 -0.15 3.93
N MET A 37 2.38 0.18 5.13
CA MET A 37 2.32 -0.71 6.29
C MET A 37 0.89 -0.91 6.81
N ASP A 38 0.03 0.09 6.66
CA ASP A 38 -1.36 -0.01 7.10
C ASP A 38 -2.12 -0.98 6.22
N MET A 39 -1.90 -0.92 4.89
CA MET A 39 -2.50 -1.85 3.94
C MET A 39 -2.07 -3.29 4.22
N VAL A 40 -0.78 -3.52 4.53
CA VAL A 40 -0.28 -4.84 4.93
C VAL A 40 -1.04 -5.37 6.13
N LYS A 41 -1.26 -4.55 7.15
CA LYS A 41 -2.00 -4.94 8.36
C LYS A 41 -3.46 -5.28 8.05
N VAL A 42 -4.13 -4.49 7.21
CA VAL A 42 -5.51 -4.77 6.78
C VAL A 42 -5.58 -6.15 6.11
N MET A 43 -4.69 -6.42 5.14
CA MET A 43 -4.65 -7.72 4.46
C MET A 43 -4.40 -8.86 5.45
N GLN A 44 -3.41 -8.72 6.34
CA GLN A 44 -3.08 -9.75 7.33
C GLN A 44 -4.22 -10.03 8.30
N ASN A 45 -4.91 -9.00 8.79
CA ASN A 45 -6.02 -9.15 9.73
C ASN A 45 -7.19 -9.88 9.07
N VAL A 46 -7.57 -9.47 7.85
CA VAL A 46 -8.68 -10.12 7.13
C VAL A 46 -8.35 -11.58 6.81
N MET A 47 -7.11 -11.88 6.41
CA MET A 47 -6.65 -13.26 6.16
C MET A 47 -6.56 -14.11 7.44
N GLU A 48 -6.51 -13.49 8.62
CA GLU A 48 -6.53 -14.20 9.91
C GLU A 48 -7.96 -14.59 10.31
N GLU A 49 -8.95 -13.76 9.96
CA GLU A 49 -10.34 -13.91 10.41
C GLU A 49 -11.19 -14.86 9.58
N ASP A 50 -10.79 -15.17 8.34
CA ASP A 50 -11.61 -15.93 7.38
C ASP A 50 -10.69 -16.76 6.46
N ASP A 51 -11.06 -18.01 6.18
CA ASP A 51 -10.31 -18.92 5.30
C ASP A 51 -10.96 -19.06 3.90
N ASN A 52 -12.12 -18.45 3.69
CA ASN A 52 -12.80 -18.46 2.40
C ASN A 52 -12.25 -17.34 1.50
N LEU A 53 -11.58 -17.72 0.41
CA LEU A 53 -10.92 -16.79 -0.52
C LEU A 53 -11.82 -15.64 -1.00
N LEU A 54 -13.09 -15.93 -1.31
CA LEU A 54 -14.03 -14.92 -1.81
C LEU A 54 -14.40 -13.91 -0.73
N ASN A 55 -14.66 -14.39 0.49
CA ASN A 55 -14.96 -13.52 1.62
C ASN A 55 -13.75 -12.66 2.01
N VAL A 56 -12.55 -13.26 2.03
CA VAL A 56 -11.29 -12.56 2.30
C VAL A 56 -11.07 -11.45 1.27
N ALA A 57 -11.15 -11.76 -0.02
CA ALA A 57 -10.97 -10.77 -1.08
C ALA A 57 -11.96 -9.61 -0.97
N LYS A 58 -13.24 -9.93 -0.70
CA LYS A 58 -14.29 -8.93 -0.51
C LYS A 58 -14.04 -8.04 0.71
N LYS A 59 -13.70 -8.62 1.86
CA LYS A 59 -13.41 -7.87 3.09
C LYS A 59 -12.19 -6.96 2.92
N ILE A 60 -11.11 -7.44 2.29
CA ILE A 60 -9.94 -6.61 1.98
C ILE A 60 -10.37 -5.43 1.09
N GLN A 61 -11.18 -5.67 0.07
CA GLN A 61 -11.66 -4.62 -0.82
C GLN A 61 -12.54 -3.59 -0.09
N ASP A 62 -13.46 -4.06 0.75
CA ASP A 62 -14.36 -3.20 1.54
C ASP A 62 -13.57 -2.34 2.54
N ASP A 63 -12.59 -2.92 3.24
CA ASP A 63 -11.74 -2.22 4.21
C ASP A 63 -10.75 -1.25 3.55
N ALA A 64 -10.29 -1.56 2.35
CA ALA A 64 -9.36 -0.73 1.59
C ALA A 64 -10.05 0.45 0.88
N TRP A 65 -11.34 0.33 0.56
CA TRP A 65 -12.08 1.33 -0.23
C TRP A 65 -12.03 2.72 0.41
N TRP A 66 -12.08 2.82 1.74
CA TRP A 66 -12.01 4.11 2.44
C TRP A 66 -10.63 4.78 2.34
N ARG A 67 -9.58 4.03 2.05
CA ARG A 67 -8.21 4.53 1.91
C ARG A 67 -7.84 4.79 0.46
N ASN A 68 -8.31 3.94 -0.45
CA ASN A 68 -8.00 3.99 -1.87
C ASN A 68 -9.31 3.92 -2.66
N ALA A 69 -9.70 5.05 -3.27
CA ALA A 69 -10.96 5.18 -4.04
C ALA A 69 -11.12 4.15 -5.19
N LYS A 70 -10.02 3.50 -5.58
CA LYS A 70 -10.00 2.32 -6.44
C LYS A 70 -9.00 1.32 -5.87
N PHE A 71 -9.44 0.09 -5.69
CA PHE A 71 -8.66 -0.98 -5.12
C PHE A 71 -9.05 -2.31 -5.76
N GLU A 72 -8.05 -3.09 -6.16
CA GLU A 72 -8.21 -4.44 -6.69
C GLU A 72 -7.36 -5.37 -5.84
N THR A 73 -7.86 -6.58 -5.55
CA THR A 73 -7.07 -7.58 -4.84
C THR A 73 -7.30 -8.95 -5.42
N VAL A 74 -6.25 -9.77 -5.35
CA VAL A 74 -6.30 -11.19 -5.68
C VAL A 74 -5.86 -11.96 -4.44
N VAL A 75 -6.65 -12.96 -4.07
CA VAL A 75 -6.40 -13.87 -2.94
C VAL A 75 -6.38 -15.30 -3.45
N ALA A 76 -5.38 -16.08 -3.06
CA ALA A 76 -5.24 -17.49 -3.42
C ALA A 76 -4.64 -18.28 -2.26
N TYR A 77 -4.84 -19.60 -2.23
CA TYR A 77 -4.12 -20.46 -1.27
C TYR A 77 -2.63 -20.59 -1.65
N ASP A 78 -2.36 -20.81 -2.93
CA ASP A 78 -1.00 -20.98 -3.42
C ASP A 78 -0.34 -19.69 -3.88
N ASP A 79 0.99 -19.74 -3.98
CA ASP A 79 1.77 -18.67 -4.56
C ASP A 79 1.46 -18.49 -6.05
N PHE A 80 1.20 -17.25 -6.45
CA PHE A 80 0.99 -16.89 -7.85
C PHE A 80 2.01 -15.83 -8.31
N ALA A 81 2.44 -15.98 -9.56
CA ALA A 81 3.23 -14.96 -10.23
C ALA A 81 2.35 -13.77 -10.57
N TYR A 82 2.88 -12.56 -10.39
CA TYR A 82 2.21 -11.33 -10.80
C TYR A 82 3.24 -10.38 -11.43
N LYS A 83 2.75 -9.51 -12.31
CA LYS A 83 3.54 -8.42 -12.87
C LYS A 83 2.69 -7.17 -12.82
N THR A 84 3.11 -6.19 -12.03
CA THR A 84 2.44 -4.90 -11.97
C THR A 84 2.86 -4.07 -13.19
N LEU A 85 1.90 -3.76 -14.05
CA LEU A 85 2.12 -2.84 -15.16
C LEU A 85 2.12 -1.37 -14.69
N PHE A 86 1.63 -1.12 -13.48
CA PHE A 86 1.60 0.21 -12.88
C PHE A 86 2.92 0.52 -12.16
N LYS A 87 3.66 1.50 -12.70
CA LYS A 87 4.86 2.15 -12.09
C LYS A 87 4.60 2.84 -10.74
N ALA A 88 3.41 2.68 -10.15
CA ALA A 88 3.03 3.38 -8.94
C ALA A 88 3.56 2.73 -7.65
N GLY A 89 4.25 1.58 -7.69
CA GLY A 89 5.00 1.05 -6.54
C GLY A 89 4.17 0.64 -5.31
N LYS A 90 2.84 0.70 -5.38
CA LYS A 90 1.93 0.50 -4.23
C LYS A 90 1.40 -0.92 -4.07
N ALA A 91 1.67 -1.80 -5.03
CA ALA A 91 1.31 -3.20 -4.94
C ALA A 91 2.22 -3.90 -3.94
N CYS A 92 1.63 -4.54 -2.94
CA CYS A 92 2.30 -5.30 -1.91
C CYS A 92 1.65 -6.68 -1.82
N LYS A 93 2.48 -7.72 -1.85
CA LYS A 93 2.04 -9.09 -1.65
C LYS A 93 2.27 -9.51 -0.20
N VAL A 94 1.27 -10.15 0.39
CA VAL A 94 1.24 -10.56 1.79
C VAL A 94 0.94 -12.05 1.88
N SER A 95 1.62 -12.73 2.80
CA SER A 95 1.38 -14.13 3.13
C SER A 95 0.85 -14.26 4.55
N ARG A 96 -0.24 -15.02 4.74
CA ARG A 96 -0.83 -15.31 6.05
C ARG A 96 -1.74 -16.54 5.97
N ASN A 97 -1.69 -17.41 6.98
CA ASN A 97 -2.59 -18.58 7.12
C ASN A 97 -2.70 -19.48 5.87
N GLY A 98 -1.58 -19.68 5.17
CA GLY A 98 -1.55 -20.49 3.94
C GLY A 98 -2.29 -19.84 2.76
N MET A 99 -2.56 -18.54 2.83
CA MET A 99 -3.08 -17.73 1.74
C MET A 99 -2.06 -16.66 1.34
N GLN A 100 -2.19 -16.22 0.08
CA GLN A 100 -1.45 -15.15 -0.55
C GLN A 100 -2.44 -14.09 -1.01
N ALA A 101 -2.21 -12.83 -0.64
CA ALA A 101 -3.01 -11.71 -1.10
C ALA A 101 -2.12 -10.63 -1.73
N ILE A 102 -2.61 -9.96 -2.77
CA ILE A 102 -1.95 -8.80 -3.39
C ILE A 102 -2.95 -7.66 -3.60
N ASN A 103 -2.45 -6.42 -3.58
CA ASN A 103 -3.18 -5.22 -3.99
C ASN A 103 -2.56 -4.48 -5.19
#